data_AF-A0A7V0I8U0-F1
#
_entry.id   AF-A0A7V0I8U0-F1
#
_cell.length_a   1.000
_cell.length_b   1.000
_cell.length_c   1.000
_cell.angle_alpha   90.00
_cell.angle_beta   90.00
_cell.angle_gamma   90.00
#
_symmetry.space_group_name_H-M   'P 1'
#
loop_
_entity.id
_entity.type
_entity.pdbx_description
1 polymer ?
#
loop_
_entity_poly.entity_id
_entity_poly.type
_entity_poly.pdbx_seq_one_letter_code
_entity_poly.pdbx_strand_id
1 'polypeptide(L)' 'RYEFNPDYLEDFERAGMIASGLSPDGRLVEIVEIPDHPWYIGVQFHPEYTSRPLCPHPPFVDFVRSCAERRS' A
#
# COMPACT_ATOMS: atom_id res chain seq x y z
N ARG A 1 -11.69 -15.67 6.61
CA ARG A 1 -10.73 -14.78 5.92
C ARG A 1 -11.53 -13.58 5.44
N TYR A 2 -10.99 -12.37 5.57
CA TYR A 2 -11.62 -11.16 5.05
C TYR A 2 -10.80 -10.67 3.86
N GLU A 3 -11.48 -10.22 2.83
CA GLU A 3 -10.91 -9.69 1.59
C GLU A 3 -11.62 -8.37 1.27
N PHE A 4 -10.98 -7.52 0.48
CA PHE A 4 -11.60 -6.28 0.01
C PHE A 4 -12.85 -6.62 -0.82
N ASN A 5 -13.97 -5.93 -0.59
CA ASN A 5 -15.17 -6.13 -1.38
C ASN A 5 -15.08 -5.29 -2.68
N PRO A 6 -14.97 -5.93 -3.88
CA PRO A 6 -14.82 -5.21 -5.14
C PRO A 6 -15.97 -4.25 -5.46
N ASP A 7 -17.16 -4.49 -4.92
CA ASP A 7 -18.34 -3.63 -5.14
C ASP A 7 -18.10 -2.19 -4.67
N TYR A 8 -17.17 -1.99 -3.72
CA TYR A 8 -16.83 -0.67 -3.20
C TYR A 8 -15.60 -0.05 -3.87
N LEU A 9 -14.90 -0.76 -4.76
CA LEU A 9 -13.63 -0.27 -5.33
C LEU A 9 -13.81 1.09 -6.01
N GLU A 10 -14.85 1.22 -6.83
CA GLU A 10 -15.15 2.49 -7.54
C GLU A 10 -15.44 3.64 -6.57
N ASP A 11 -16.09 3.38 -5.43
CA ASP A 11 -16.34 4.40 -4.41
C ASP A 11 -15.05 4.92 -3.80
N PHE A 12 -14.12 4.02 -3.49
CA PHE A 12 -12.80 4.38 -2.96
C PHE A 12 -11.94 5.09 -4.01
N GLU A 13 -11.97 4.66 -5.27
CA GLU A 13 -11.28 5.33 -6.39
C GLU A 13 -11.78 6.75 -6.59
N ARG A 14 -13.10 6.97 -6.54
CA ARG A 14 -13.67 8.32 -6.57
C ARG A 14 -13.27 9.18 -5.38
N ALA A 15 -13.01 8.56 -4.22
CA ALA A 15 -12.52 9.25 -3.03
C ALA A 15 -11.00 9.49 -3.03
N GLY A 16 -10.28 9.06 -4.07
CA GLY A 16 -8.85 9.31 -4.26
C GLY A 16 -7.92 8.18 -3.82
N MET A 17 -8.45 7.00 -3.45
CA MET A 17 -7.65 5.80 -3.18
C MET A 17 -7.58 4.94 -4.43
N ILE A 18 -6.39 4.50 -4.83
CA ILE A 18 -6.22 3.58 -5.97
C ILE A 18 -5.84 2.18 -5.50
N ALA A 19 -6.29 1.14 -6.22
CA ALA A 19 -5.76 -0.22 -6.08
C ALA A 19 -4.51 -0.37 -6.96
N SER A 20 -3.32 -0.13 -6.39
CA SER A 20 -2.05 -0.18 -7.12
C SER A 20 -1.49 -1.61 -7.27
N GLY A 21 -2.03 -2.57 -6.52
CA GLY A 21 -1.65 -3.98 -6.61
C GLY A 21 -2.84 -4.90 -6.48
N LEU A 22 -2.99 -5.78 -7.46
CA LEU A 22 -3.98 -6.84 -7.48
C LEU A 22 -3.29 -8.20 -7.40
N SER A 23 -4.02 -9.22 -6.96
CA SER A 23 -3.61 -10.62 -7.10
C SER A 23 -3.35 -10.97 -8.58
N PRO A 24 -2.58 -12.03 -8.87
CA PRO A 24 -2.26 -12.40 -10.26
C PRO A 24 -3.48 -12.68 -11.15
N ASP A 25 -4.60 -13.08 -10.56
CA ASP A 25 -5.88 -13.30 -11.23
C ASP A 25 -6.75 -12.02 -11.34
N GLY A 26 -6.28 -10.90 -10.79
CA GLY A 26 -6.92 -9.59 -10.83
C GLY A 26 -8.14 -9.43 -9.90
N ARG A 27 -8.41 -10.42 -9.03
CA ARG A 27 -9.66 -10.45 -8.24
C ARG A 27 -9.55 -9.79 -6.87
N LEU A 28 -8.37 -9.84 -6.26
CA LEU A 28 -8.14 -9.36 -4.90
C LEU A 28 -7.28 -8.12 -4.93
N VAL A 29 -7.69 -7.11 -4.17
CA VAL A 29 -6.86 -5.94 -3.92
C VAL A 29 -5.84 -6.29 -2.84
N GLU A 30 -4.57 -6.27 -3.23
CA GLU A 30 -3.42 -6.60 -2.37
C GLU A 30 -2.69 -5.34 -1.89
N ILE A 31 -2.70 -4.28 -2.68
CA ILE A 31 -2.03 -3.00 -2.40
C ILE A 31 -2.95 -1.84 -2.76
N VAL A 32 -3.06 -0.87 -1.87
CA VAL A 32 -3.78 0.40 -2.08
C VAL A 32 -2.88 1.60 -1.77
N GLU A 33 -3.10 2.69 -2.49
CA GLU A 33 -2.36 3.95 -2.31
C GLU A 33 -3.32 5.15 -2.34
N ILE A 34 -2.93 6.27 -1.74
CA ILE A 34 -3.64 7.55 -1.87
C ILE A 34 -2.65 8.54 -2.48
N PRO A 35 -2.68 8.79 -3.81
CA PRO A 35 -1.67 9.57 -4.50
C PRO A 35 -1.56 11.04 -4.03
N ASP A 36 -2.65 11.60 -3.52
CA ASP A 36 -2.67 12.97 -2.98
C ASP A 36 -2.05 13.07 -1.57
N HIS A 37 -1.78 11.95 -0.91
CA HIS A 37 -1.08 11.92 0.36
C HIS A 37 0.44 11.79 0.12
N PRO A 38 1.31 12.57 0.79
CA PRO A 38 2.76 12.56 0.54
C PRO A 38 3.44 11.20 0.64
N TRP A 39 2.87 10.31 1.45
CA TRP A 39 3.23 8.90 1.48
C TRP A 39 2.08 8.09 2.10
N TYR A 40 1.39 7.26 1.32
CA TYR A 40 0.35 6.37 1.83
C TYR A 40 0.34 5.07 1.03
N ILE A 41 0.60 3.95 1.72
CA ILE A 41 0.48 2.61 1.16
C ILE A 41 -0.18 1.69 2.19
N GLY A 42 -1.17 0.92 1.76
CA GLY A 42 -1.80 -0.16 2.51
C GLY A 42 -1.58 -1.48 1.79
N VAL A 43 -1.18 -2.52 2.52
CA VAL A 43 -0.94 -3.86 1.97
C VAL A 43 -1.74 -4.90 2.75
N GLN A 44 -2.25 -5.93 2.08
CA GLN A 44 -2.95 -7.05 2.73
C GLN A 44 -1.97 -8.11 3.27
N PHE A 45 -0.79 -8.22 2.65
CA PHE A 45 0.28 -9.12 3.09
C PHE A 45 1.14 -8.52 4.21
N HIS A 46 2.03 -9.33 4.78
CA HIS A 46 2.89 -8.99 5.91
C HIS A 46 4.36 -8.78 5.47
N PRO A 47 4.74 -7.59 4.93
CA PRO A 47 6.12 -7.30 4.51
C PRO A 47 7.14 -7.33 5.67
N GLU A 48 6.67 -7.22 6.92
CA GLU A 48 7.50 -7.29 8.13
C GLU A 48 8.17 -8.65 8.30
N TYR A 49 7.54 -9.74 7.85
CA TYR A 49 8.11 -11.08 8.01
C TYR A 49 9.25 -11.37 7.03
N THR A 50 9.28 -10.68 5.89
CA THR A 50 10.30 -10.84 4.84
C THR A 50 11.38 -9.76 4.89
N SER A 51 11.15 -8.66 5.61
CA SER A 51 12.15 -7.61 5.85
C SER A 51 13.33 -8.12 6.68
N ARG A 52 14.56 -7.76 6.29
CA ARG A 52 15.80 -8.12 7.01
C ARG A 52 16.70 -6.89 7.18
N PRO A 53 17.57 -6.82 8.20
CA PRO A 53 18.44 -5.66 8.42
C PRO A 53 19.31 -5.27 7.21
N LEU A 54 19.82 -6.27 6.47
CA LEU A 54 20.65 -6.06 5.28
C LEU A 54 19.84 -6.01 3.96
N CYS A 55 18.55 -6.31 4.02
CA CYS A 55 17.64 -6.29 2.88
C CYS A 55 16.25 -5.85 3.39
N PRO A 56 16.09 -4.57 3.75
CA PRO A 56 14.83 -4.07 4.26
C PRO A 56 13.78 -4.04 3.15
N HIS A 57 12.53 -4.35 3.48
CA HIS A 57 11.45 -4.31 2.51
C HIS A 57 11.16 -2.84 2.08
N PRO A 58 10.97 -2.56 0.77
CA PRO A 58 10.86 -1.18 0.25
C PRO A 58 9.89 -0.24 0.99
N PRO A 59 8.64 -0.61 1.33
CA PRO A 59 7.69 0.25 2.03
C PRO A 59 8.23 0.80 3.35
N PHE A 60 9.03 0.04 4.10
CA PHE A 60 9.60 0.54 5.35
C PHE A 60 10.70 1.57 5.10
N VAL A 61 11.55 1.35 4.10
CA VAL A 61 12.63 2.28 3.75
C VAL A 61 12.04 3.58 3.24
N ASP A 62 11.07 3.49 2.33
CA ASP A 62 10.44 4.64 1.71
C ASP A 62 9.58 5.41 2.74
N PHE A 63 8.88 4.72 3.65
CA PHE A 63 8.17 5.38 4.75
C PHE A 63 9.10 6.29 5.58
N VAL A 64 10.22 5.72 6.04
CA VAL A 64 11.18 6.46 6.88
C VAL A 64 11.79 7.62 6.11
N ARG A 65 12.11 7.42 4.81
CA ARG A 65 12.60 8.49 3.94
C ARG A 65 11.58 9.63 3.82
N SER A 66 10.32 9.32 3.52
CA SER A 66 9.27 10.33 3.38
C SER A 66 9.00 11.07 4.70
N CYS A 67 9.11 10.39 5.85
CA CYS A 67 9.05 11.05 7.16
C CYS A 67 10.23 12.00 7.40
N ALA A 68 11.44 11.66 6.93
CA ALA A 68 12.62 12.50 7.06
C ALA A 68 12.53 13.74 6.17
N GLU A 69 12.09 13.59 4.92
CA GLU A 69 11.91 14.70 3.96
C GLU A 69 10.82 15.68 4.41
N ARG A 70 9.75 15.21 5.05
CA ARG A 70 8.67 16.09 5.54
C ARG A 70 9.06 16.91 6.78
N ARG A 71 10.15 16.54 7.47
CA ARG A 71 10.65 17.26 8.65
C ARG A 71 11.57 18.43 8.31
N SER A 72 12.06 18.53 7.07
CA SER A 72 12.90 19.64 6.57
C SER A 72 12.06 20.73 5.93
#